data_AF-A0A955ARH1-F1
#
_entry.id   AF-A0A955ARH1-F1
#
_cell.length_a   1.000
_cell.length_b   1.000
_cell.length_c   1.000
_cell.angle_alpha   90.00
_cell.angle_beta   90.00
_cell.angle_gamma   90.00
#
_symmetry.space_group_name_H-M   'P 1'
#
loop_
_entity.id
_entity.type
_entity.pdbx_description
1 polymer ?
#
loop_
_entity_poly.entity_id
_entity_poly.type
_entity_poly.pdbx_seq_one_letter_code
_entity_poly.pdbx_strand_id
1 'polypeptide(L)' 'MLSSPERRVLKAFRQFLVSPGQMVCFYGPKLKEYSGALKTLTEKDFVVKEQFKGAYSLTPAGFAAMKKCDK' A
#
# COMPACT_ATOMS: atom_id res chain seq x y z
N MET A 1 6.61 0.84 -13.70
CA MET A 1 7.44 -0.20 -13.02
C MET A 1 7.56 0.17 -11.55
N LEU A 2 7.36 -0.77 -10.61
CA LEU A 2 7.39 -0.47 -9.16
C LEU A 2 8.80 -0.61 -8.58
N SER A 3 9.19 0.35 -7.75
CA SER A 3 10.47 0.33 -7.02
C SER A 3 10.47 -0.68 -5.87
N SER A 4 11.65 -1.06 -5.37
CA SER A 4 11.77 -2.00 -4.25
C SER A 4 11.02 -1.57 -2.97
N PRO A 5 11.00 -0.28 -2.58
CA PRO A 5 10.14 0.21 -1.50
C PRO A 5 8.65 0.06 -1.77
N GLU A 6 8.18 0.38 -2.98
CA GLU A 6 6.76 0.27 -3.36
C GLU A 6 6.28 -1.18 -3.31
N ARG A 7 7.11 -2.11 -3.78
CA ARG A 7 6.83 -3.55 -3.70
C ARG A 7 6.71 -4.03 -2.25
N ARG A 8 7.55 -3.51 -1.35
CA ARG A 8 7.48 -3.86 0.10
C ARG A 8 6.16 -3.41 0.73
N VAL A 9 5.71 -2.21 0.41
CA VAL A 9 4.41 -1.72 0.88
C VAL A 9 3.27 -2.60 0.38
N LEU A 10 3.23 -2.93 -0.92
CA LEU A 10 2.20 -3.81 -1.46
C LEU A 10 2.24 -5.22 -0.85
N LYS A 11 3.43 -5.76 -0.55
CA LYS A 11 3.54 -7.03 0.19
C LYS A 11 2.98 -6.94 1.61
N ALA A 12 3.12 -5.81 2.29
CA ALA A 12 2.51 -5.60 3.61
C ALA A 12 0.98 -5.68 3.53
N PHE A 13 0.34 -5.07 2.52
CA PHE A 13 -1.10 -5.23 2.29
C PHE A 13 -1.51 -6.69 2.11
N ARG A 14 -0.70 -7.50 1.42
CA ARG A 14 -0.98 -8.93 1.25
C ARG A 14 -0.92 -9.71 2.57
N GLN A 15 0.01 -9.37 3.47
CA GLN A 15 0.14 -10.02 4.78
C GLN A 15 -1.13 -9.87 5.64
N PHE A 16 -1.90 -8.80 5.43
CA PHE A 16 -3.15 -8.56 6.14
C PHE A 16 -4.39 -9.11 5.39
N LEU A 17 -4.21 -9.91 4.32
CA LEU A 17 -5.29 -10.53 3.50
C LEU A 17 -6.33 -9.52 2.96
N VAL A 18 -5.86 -8.34 2.61
CA VAL A 18 -6.70 -7.17 2.34
C VAL A 18 -7.22 -7.22 0.91
N SER A 19 -8.54 -7.13 0.74
CA SER A 19 -9.20 -6.95 -0.56
C SER A 19 -9.26 -5.48 -0.97
N PRO A 20 -9.49 -5.14 -2.26
CA PRO A 20 -9.74 -3.76 -2.66
C PRO A 20 -10.83 -3.12 -1.80
N GLY A 21 -10.60 -1.89 -1.32
CA GLY A 21 -11.52 -1.19 -0.42
C GLY A 21 -11.43 -1.58 1.06
N GLN A 22 -10.58 -2.56 1.43
CA GLN A 22 -10.21 -2.79 2.82
C GLN A 22 -8.95 -1.98 3.17
N MET A 23 -8.96 -1.36 4.35
CA MET A 23 -7.90 -0.46 4.79
C MET A 23 -6.86 -1.17 5.66
N VAL A 24 -5.59 -0.80 5.48
CA VAL A 24 -4.49 -1.14 6.38
C VAL A 24 -4.04 0.12 7.08
N CYS A 25 -4.03 0.05 8.41
CA CYS A 25 -3.46 1.12 9.21
C CYS A 25 -1.97 0.84 9.45
N PHE A 26 -1.13 1.69 8.88
CA PHE A 26 0.29 1.72 9.17
C PHE A 26 0.52 2.62 10.40
N TYR A 27 1.16 2.07 11.42
CA TYR A 27 1.52 2.81 12.65
C TYR A 27 3.01 2.72 12.96
N GLY A 28 3.47 3.66 13.78
CA GLY A 28 4.79 3.60 14.41
C GLY A 28 5.95 3.61 13.39
N PRO A 29 7.01 2.83 13.61
CA PRO A 29 8.20 2.81 12.76
C PRO A 29 7.90 2.45 11.30
N LYS A 30 6.96 1.52 11.05
CA LYS A 30 6.57 1.11 9.70
C LYS A 30 5.93 2.24 8.90
N LEU A 31 5.16 3.12 9.54
CA LEU A 31 4.59 4.30 8.86
C LEU A 31 5.70 5.27 8.43
N LYS A 32 6.71 5.48 9.27
CA LYS A 32 7.87 6.33 8.92
C LYS A 32 8.67 5.71 7.77
N GLU A 33 8.96 4.42 7.85
CA GLU A 33 9.70 3.67 6.83
C GLU A 33 8.98 3.68 5.48
N TYR A 34 7.65 3.52 5.48
CA TYR A 34 6.86 3.44 4.25
C TYR A 34 6.30 4.77 3.78
N SER A 35 6.47 5.87 4.51
CA SER A 35 5.89 7.18 4.19
C SER A 35 6.18 7.64 2.75
N GLY A 36 7.44 7.53 2.30
CA GLY A 36 7.83 7.90 0.94
C GLY A 36 7.20 7.01 -0.13
N ALA A 37 7.17 5.70 0.10
CA ALA A 37 6.58 4.73 -0.82
C ALA A 37 5.05 4.81 -0.85
N LEU A 38 4.40 5.10 0.29
CA LEU A 38 2.96 5.34 0.37
C LEU A 38 2.58 6.60 -0.40
N LYS A 39 3.40 7.66 -0.32
CA LYS A 39 3.21 8.87 -1.12
C LYS A 39 3.29 8.57 -2.62
N THR A 40 4.33 7.90 -3.08
CA THR A 40 4.48 7.58 -4.52
C THR A 40 3.41 6.60 -5.01
N LEU A 41 2.97 5.64 -4.19
CA LEU A 41 1.85 4.75 -4.53
C LEU A 41 0.51 5.50 -4.58
N THR A 42 0.34 6.55 -3.77
CA THR A 42 -0.85 7.41 -3.82
C THR A 42 -0.84 8.24 -5.11
N GLU A 43 0.31 8.83 -5.47
CA GLU A 43 0.49 9.57 -6.73
C GLU A 43 0.29 8.70 -7.98
N LYS A 44 0.43 7.37 -7.85
CA LYS A 44 0.23 6.38 -8.93
C LYS A 44 -1.15 5.70 -8.90
N ASP A 45 -2.08 6.20 -8.08
CA ASP A 45 -3.43 5.63 -7.92
C ASP A 45 -3.45 4.14 -7.51
N PHE A 46 -2.43 3.66 -6.81
CA PHE A 46 -2.38 2.30 -6.29
C PHE A 46 -2.92 2.18 -4.87
N VAL A 47 -2.79 3.24 -4.07
CA VAL A 47 -3.40 3.31 -2.73
C VAL A 47 -4.09 4.64 -2.56
N VAL A 48 -5.13 4.65 -1.72
CA VAL A 48 -5.80 5.88 -1.30
C VAL A 48 -5.54 6.07 0.19
N LYS A 49 -5.20 7.30 0.59
CA LYS A 49 -5.10 7.67 1.99
C LYS A 49 -6.50 7.90 2.55
N GLU A 50 -6.84 7.16 3.60
CA GLU A 50 -8.13 7.29 4.28
C GLU A 50 -8.13 8.47 5.27
N GLN A 51 -9.31 8.86 5.75
CA GLN A 51 -9.45 9.92 6.77
C GLN A 51 -8.78 9.54 8.09
N PHE A 52 -8.73 8.25 8.41
CA PHE A 52 -8.12 7.76 9.64
C PHE A 52 -6.58 7.82 9.57
N LYS A 53 -5.93 8.28 10.64
CA LYS A 53 -4.47 8.50 10.66
C LYS A 53 -3.68 7.23 10.34
N GLY A 54 -2.90 7.28 9.27
CA GLY A 54 -2.05 6.16 8.83
C GLY A 54 -2.80 5.05 8.11
N ALA A 55 -4.11 5.21 7.88
CA ALA A 55 -4.91 4.25 7.12
C ALA A 55 -4.77 4.49 5.61
N TYR A 56 -4.53 3.41 4.89
CA TYR A 56 -4.47 3.40 3.43
C TYR A 56 -5.25 2.21 2.90
N SER A 57 -5.97 2.40 1.81
CA SER A 57 -6.76 1.36 1.12
C SER A 57 -6.16 1.05 -0.23
N LEU A 58 -6.25 -0.21 -0.67
CA LEU A 58 -5.89 -0.58 -2.03
C LEU A 58 -6.97 -0.16 -3.02
N THR A 59 -6.55 0.43 -4.13
CA THR A 59 -7.39 0.56 -5.32
C THR A 59 -7.44 -0.77 -6.08
N PRO A 60 -8.39 -0.96 -7.01
CA PRO A 60 -8.37 -2.12 -7.91
C PRO A 60 -7.03 -2.28 -8.66
N ALA A 61 -6.45 -1.15 -9.11
CA ALA A 61 -5.15 -1.14 -9.77
C ALA A 61 -4.02 -1.56 -8.82
N GLY A 62 -4.03 -1.06 -7.57
CA GLY A 62 -3.04 -1.41 -6.56
C GLY A 62 -3.08 -2.87 -6.18
N PHE A 63 -4.28 -3.43 -6.08
CA PHE A 63 -4.48 -4.85 -5.81
C PHE A 63 -3.99 -5.73 -6.96
N ALA A 64 -4.24 -5.34 -8.21
CA ALA A 64 -3.69 -6.04 -9.37
C ALA A 64 -2.15 -5.97 -9.39
N ALA A 65 -1.57 -4.82 -9.05
CA ALA A 65 -0.12 -4.65 -8.94
C ALA A 65 0.48 -5.47 -7.79
N MET A 66 -0.20 -5.53 -6.64
CA MET A 66 0.16 -6.34 -5.50
C MET A 66 0.23 -7.83 -5.87
N LYS A 67 -0.78 -8.35 -6.57
CA LYS A 67 -0.78 -9.74 -7.06
C LYS A 67 0.41 -10.05 -7.98
N LYS A 68 0.84 -9.07 -8.78
CA LYS A 68 2.00 -9.21 -9.69
C LYS A 68 3.36 -9.13 -8.97
N CYS A 69 3.43 -8.59 -7.75
CA CYS A 69 4.66 -8.49 -6.96
C CYS A 69 5.06 -9.78 -6.22
N ASP A 70 4.22 -10.81 -6.32
CA ASP A 70 4.39 -12.09 -5.64
C ASP A 70 4.93 -13.20 -6.55
N LYS A 71 5.00 -12.95 -7.86
CA LYS A 71 5.75 -13.79 -8.80
C LYS A 71 7.22 -13.40 -8.83
#